data_AF-A0A8B3NK89-F1
#
_entry.id   AF-A0A8B3NK89-F1
#
_cell.length_a   1.000
_cell.length_b   1.000
_cell.length_c   1.000
_cell.angle_alpha   90.00
_cell.angle_beta   90.00
_cell.angle_gamma   90.00
#
_symmetry.space_group_name_H-M   'P 1'
#
loop_
_entity.id
_entity.type
_entity.pdbx_description
1 polymer ?
#
loop_
_entity_poly.entity_id
_entity_poly.type
_entity_poly.pdbx_seq_one_letter_code
_entity_poly.pdbx_strand_id
1 'polypeptide(L)'
;MIQTERALQQVLEWGRALTGFADEHAEEAVRGGQYILQRIHPSLRDTSARTGRDPQDETLIVAFYRELALLFWLDDCNDVGLIAPEQLAALEQALGHGVPCVLSGFEGCAQLRASLAALAYDRHDYARLLDYTRCYCAALRAGHAQAAGARRWSYAEYLHNGIDSIAYGTVFCCLSLLWGLDMATLRARPAFRQVLRLISVIGRLQNDLHGRDKDRSAGDNAAILLLQRYPAMPVVEFLNDELAGHTRMLHRVMAEECFPAPWGPLIEAMAAIRAQYYQTSTSRYRSDAAG
;
A
#
# COMPACT_ATOMS: atom_id res chain seq x y z
N MET A 1 8.93 -17.15 12.98
CA MET A 1 8.01 -16.03 12.72
C MET A 1 7.76 -15.35 14.06
N ILE A 2 7.97 -14.03 14.15
CA ILE A 2 7.73 -13.25 15.38
C ILE A 2 6.30 -13.46 15.90
N GLN A 3 6.14 -13.54 17.22
CA GLN A 3 4.81 -13.61 17.83
C GLN A 3 3.99 -12.36 17.47
N THR A 4 2.72 -12.53 17.08
CA THR A 4 1.85 -11.43 16.63
C THR A 4 1.80 -10.28 17.64
N GLU A 5 1.57 -10.60 18.91
CA GLU A 5 1.51 -9.59 19.98
C GLU A 5 2.85 -8.85 20.14
N ARG A 6 3.97 -9.57 20.07
CA ARG A 6 5.31 -8.96 20.14
C ARG A 6 5.57 -8.02 18.96
N ALA A 7 5.12 -8.37 17.76
CA ALA A 7 5.21 -7.49 16.60
C ALA A 7 4.32 -6.26 16.75
N LEU A 8 3.08 -6.44 17.21
CA LEU A 8 2.12 -5.37 17.47
C LEU A 8 2.68 -4.34 18.46
N GLN A 9 3.18 -4.79 19.61
CA GLN A 9 3.79 -3.91 20.61
C GLN A 9 4.98 -3.11 20.05
N GLN A 10 5.83 -3.72 19.21
CA GLN A 10 6.96 -3.01 18.61
C GLN A 10 6.55 -1.97 17.55
N VAL A 11 5.43 -2.20 16.85
CA VAL A 11 4.87 -1.22 15.91
C VAL A 11 4.19 -0.09 16.70
N LEU A 12 3.40 -0.41 17.73
CA LEU A 12 2.75 0.57 18.61
C LEU A 12 3.76 1.48 19.30
N GLU A 13 4.84 0.92 19.86
CA GLU A 13 5.87 1.71 20.55
C GLU A 13 6.52 2.75 19.62
N TRP A 14 6.73 2.38 18.36
CA TRP A 14 7.19 3.33 17.34
C TRP A 14 6.10 4.33 16.95
N GLY A 15 4.85 3.87 16.79
CA GLY A 15 3.71 4.70 16.43
C GLY A 15 3.38 5.79 17.46
N ARG A 16 3.70 5.59 18.74
CA ARG A 16 3.57 6.62 19.79
C ARG A 16 4.37 7.90 19.52
N ALA A 17 5.39 7.82 18.66
CA ALA A 17 6.17 8.97 18.20
C ALA A 17 5.57 9.66 16.95
N LEU A 18 4.31 9.36 16.62
CA LEU A 18 3.54 9.96 15.53
C LEU A 18 2.21 10.50 16.06
N THR A 19 2.02 11.81 15.94
CA THR A 19 0.78 12.48 16.39
C THR A 19 -0.42 11.93 15.61
N GLY A 20 -1.47 11.52 16.32
CA GLY A 20 -2.69 10.96 15.73
C GLY A 20 -2.60 9.47 15.36
N PHE A 21 -1.48 8.79 15.64
CA PHE A 21 -1.38 7.35 15.44
C PHE A 21 -2.34 6.58 16.38
N ALA A 22 -3.04 5.60 15.84
CA ALA A 22 -4.03 4.80 16.54
C ALA A 22 -3.64 3.31 16.53
N ASP A 23 -4.16 2.55 17.51
CA ASP A 23 -3.86 1.13 17.64
C ASP A 23 -4.26 0.33 16.39
N GLU A 24 -5.37 0.72 15.74
CA GLU A 24 -5.85 0.10 14.50
C GLU A 24 -4.82 0.19 13.36
N HIS A 25 -3.99 1.24 13.30
CA HIS A 25 -2.93 1.36 12.29
C HIS A 25 -1.90 0.25 12.44
N ALA A 26 -1.53 -0.08 13.68
CA ALA A 26 -0.58 -1.15 13.97
C ALA A 26 -1.21 -2.54 13.78
N GLU A 27 -2.44 -2.74 14.23
CA GLU A 27 -3.16 -4.01 14.07
C GLU A 27 -3.31 -4.40 12.60
N GLU A 28 -3.76 -3.47 11.75
CA GLU A 28 -3.98 -3.74 10.33
C GLU A 28 -2.65 -3.91 9.59
N ALA A 29 -1.61 -3.16 9.96
CA ALA A 29 -0.27 -3.33 9.41
C ALA A 29 0.34 -4.71 9.73
N VAL A 30 0.23 -5.16 10.98
CA VAL A 30 0.73 -6.48 11.37
C VAL A 30 -0.08 -7.57 10.69
N ARG A 31 -1.42 -7.47 10.65
CA ARG A 31 -2.28 -8.47 10.00
C ARG A 31 -2.02 -8.57 8.50
N GLY A 32 -2.03 -7.44 7.79
CA GLY A 32 -1.76 -7.37 6.35
C GLY A 32 -0.32 -7.79 6.02
N GLY A 33 0.64 -7.36 6.82
CA GLY A 33 2.03 -7.74 6.66
C GLY A 33 2.27 -9.24 6.89
N GLN A 34 1.67 -9.83 7.93
CA GLN A 34 1.73 -11.27 8.20
C GLN A 34 1.15 -12.07 7.05
N TYR A 35 -0.01 -11.64 6.52
CA TYR A 35 -0.62 -12.26 5.35
C TYR A 35 0.37 -12.32 4.17
N ILE A 36 0.96 -11.17 3.81
CA ILE A 36 1.91 -11.09 2.71
C ILE A 36 3.11 -12.01 2.97
N LEU A 37 3.76 -11.86 4.12
CA LEU A 37 4.98 -12.61 4.45
C LEU A 37 4.73 -14.12 4.52
N GLN A 38 3.58 -14.57 5.02
CA GLN A 38 3.21 -15.99 5.03
C GLN A 38 3.08 -16.57 3.63
N ARG A 39 2.49 -15.82 2.69
CA ARG A 39 2.28 -16.25 1.31
C ARG A 39 3.58 -16.39 0.52
N ILE A 40 4.57 -15.55 0.82
CA ILE A 40 5.86 -15.56 0.13
C ILE A 40 6.98 -16.25 0.93
N HIS A 41 6.70 -16.75 2.14
CA HIS A 41 7.71 -17.33 3.03
C HIS A 41 8.56 -18.44 2.41
N PRO A 42 8.00 -19.42 1.65
CA PRO A 42 8.81 -20.44 0.99
C PRO A 42 9.83 -19.83 0.02
N SER A 43 9.39 -18.89 -0.82
CA SER A 43 10.27 -18.20 -1.76
C SER A 43 11.31 -17.33 -1.06
N LEU A 44 10.95 -16.67 0.05
CA LEU A 44 11.91 -15.89 0.84
C LEU A 44 13.00 -16.79 1.44
N ARG A 45 12.64 -18.00 1.90
CA ARG A 45 13.62 -19.00 2.40
C ARG A 45 14.61 -19.41 1.32
N ASP A 46 14.16 -19.58 0.08
CA ASP A 46 15.05 -19.95 -1.01
C ASP A 46 15.98 -18.78 -1.38
N THR A 47 15.47 -17.54 -1.37
CA THR A 47 16.29 -16.36 -1.64
C THR A 47 17.27 -16.00 -0.53
N SER A 48 17.00 -16.40 0.72
CA SER A 48 17.83 -16.00 1.88
C SER A 48 19.26 -16.54 1.78
N ALA A 49 19.46 -17.70 1.16
CA ALA A 49 20.79 -18.26 0.91
C ALA A 49 21.65 -17.34 0.02
N ARG A 50 21.02 -16.61 -0.91
CA ARG A 50 21.69 -15.66 -1.81
C ARG A 50 21.84 -14.28 -1.18
N THR A 51 20.82 -13.80 -0.48
CA THR A 51 20.78 -12.40 0.01
C THR A 51 21.31 -12.24 1.43
N GLY A 52 21.44 -13.34 2.19
CA GLY A 52 21.74 -13.30 3.62
C GLY A 52 20.61 -12.71 4.47
N ARG A 53 19.42 -12.49 3.89
CA ARG A 53 18.26 -11.89 4.57
C ARG A 53 17.31 -12.99 5.02
N ASP A 54 17.31 -13.26 6.32
CA ASP A 54 16.45 -14.28 6.93
C ASP A 54 14.97 -13.84 6.85
N PRO A 55 14.05 -14.68 6.32
CA PRO A 55 12.62 -14.41 6.35
C PRO A 55 12.03 -14.31 7.76
N GLN A 56 12.77 -14.76 8.77
CA GLN A 56 12.40 -14.71 10.19
C GLN A 56 13.10 -13.61 10.98
N ASP A 57 13.94 -12.78 10.34
CA ASP A 57 14.60 -11.65 11.00
C ASP A 57 13.54 -10.67 11.53
N GLU A 58 13.43 -10.58 12.86
CA GLU A 58 12.46 -9.69 13.51
C GLU A 58 12.66 -8.23 13.12
N THR A 59 13.89 -7.80 12.87
CA THR A 59 14.21 -6.41 12.50
C THR A 59 13.62 -6.07 11.14
N LEU A 60 13.77 -6.96 10.15
CA LEU A 60 13.21 -6.77 8.81
C LEU A 60 11.68 -6.82 8.84
N ILE A 61 11.12 -7.79 9.57
CA ILE A 61 9.67 -7.95 9.70
C ILE A 61 9.04 -6.70 10.34
N VAL A 62 9.59 -6.22 11.45
CA VAL A 62 9.05 -5.04 12.15
C VAL A 62 9.23 -3.77 11.33
N ALA A 63 10.35 -3.61 10.61
CA ALA A 63 10.53 -2.47 9.70
C ALA A 63 9.47 -2.47 8.58
N PHE A 64 9.15 -3.63 8.01
CA PHE A 64 8.09 -3.77 7.03
C PHE A 64 6.72 -3.41 7.61
N TYR A 65 6.38 -3.91 8.81
CA TYR A 65 5.10 -3.60 9.45
C TYR A 65 4.98 -2.11 9.81
N ARG A 66 6.06 -1.45 10.23
CA ARG A 66 6.06 0.00 10.47
C ARG A 66 5.79 0.80 9.19
N GLU A 67 6.34 0.38 8.04
CA GLU A 67 6.02 1.04 6.76
C GLU A 67 4.55 0.83 6.36
N LEU A 68 3.98 -0.36 6.59
CA LEU A 68 2.54 -0.58 6.36
C LEU A 68 1.68 0.28 7.30
N ALA A 69 2.04 0.37 8.58
CA ALA A 69 1.34 1.21 9.55
C ALA A 69 1.42 2.70 9.20
N LEU A 70 2.58 3.15 8.68
CA LEU A 70 2.74 4.51 8.16
C LEU A 70 1.75 4.80 7.04
N LEU A 71 1.58 3.89 6.08
CA LEU A 71 0.65 4.07 4.95
C LEU A 71 -0.78 4.20 5.43
N PHE A 72 -1.19 3.34 6.36
CA PHE A 72 -2.50 3.37 7.00
C PHE A 72 -2.76 4.65 7.80
N TRP A 73 -1.76 5.14 8.53
CA TRP A 73 -1.89 6.39 9.29
C TRP A 73 -1.93 7.62 8.37
N LEU A 74 -1.12 7.66 7.31
CA LEU A 74 -1.14 8.75 6.32
C LEU A 74 -2.48 8.85 5.58
N ASP A 75 -3.12 7.72 5.30
CA ASP A 75 -4.46 7.65 4.73
C ASP A 75 -5.47 8.38 5.63
N ASP A 76 -5.51 8.03 6.92
CA ASP A 76 -6.41 8.68 7.89
C ASP A 76 -6.04 10.15 8.16
N CYS A 77 -4.76 10.51 8.12
CA CYS A 77 -4.36 11.92 8.20
C CYS A 77 -4.98 12.76 7.07
N ASN A 78 -5.19 12.19 5.88
CA ASN A 78 -5.83 12.86 4.76
C ASN A 78 -7.36 12.79 4.85
N ASP A 79 -7.92 11.64 5.23
CA ASP A 79 -9.36 11.40 5.14
C ASP A 79 -10.16 11.97 6.32
N VAL A 80 -9.64 11.83 7.54
CA VAL A 80 -10.34 12.26 8.77
C VAL A 80 -9.64 13.41 9.50
N GLY A 81 -8.55 13.94 8.94
CA GLY A 81 -7.89 15.14 9.44
C GLY A 81 -7.27 14.97 10.82
N LEU A 82 -6.56 13.85 11.05
CA LEU A 82 -5.92 13.54 12.34
C LEU A 82 -4.88 14.59 12.79
N ILE A 83 -4.31 15.33 11.82
CA ILE A 83 -3.30 16.36 12.04
C ILE A 83 -3.62 17.60 11.20
N ALA A 84 -3.08 18.76 11.59
CA ALA A 84 -3.29 19.99 10.85
C ALA A 84 -2.66 19.93 9.44
N PRO A 85 -3.21 20.64 8.43
CA PRO A 85 -2.66 20.67 7.07
C PRO A 85 -1.17 21.06 7.00
N GLU A 86 -0.74 21.99 7.87
CA GLU A 86 0.65 22.43 7.99
C GLU A 86 1.57 21.31 8.50
N GLN A 87 1.06 20.50 9.44
CA GLN A 87 1.76 19.32 9.96
C GLN A 87 1.89 18.25 8.88
N LEU A 88 0.80 17.97 8.15
CA LEU A 88 0.80 17.01 7.05
C LEU A 88 1.78 17.42 5.95
N ALA A 89 1.83 18.70 5.56
CA ALA A 89 2.77 19.19 4.56
C ALA A 89 4.24 19.02 4.98
N ALA A 90 4.58 19.35 6.23
CA ALA A 90 5.93 19.17 6.77
C ALA A 90 6.32 17.68 6.85
N LEU A 91 5.38 16.84 7.26
CA LEU A 91 5.52 15.39 7.35
C LEU A 91 5.77 14.74 5.99
N GLU A 92 4.95 15.08 4.98
CA GLU A 92 5.12 14.57 3.61
C GLU A 92 6.49 14.95 3.03
N GLN A 93 6.94 16.17 3.30
CA GLN A 93 8.28 16.62 2.90
C GLN A 93 9.35 15.75 3.57
N ALA A 94 9.25 15.53 4.87
CA ALA A 94 10.21 14.75 5.65
C ALA A 94 10.30 13.29 5.14
N LEU A 95 9.15 12.64 5.01
CA LEU A 95 9.02 11.26 4.54
C LEU A 95 9.47 11.08 3.09
N GLY A 96 9.17 12.06 2.22
CA GLY A 96 9.52 12.05 0.81
C GLY A 96 11.00 12.32 0.51
N HIS A 97 11.75 12.87 1.46
CA HIS A 97 13.20 13.12 1.35
C HIS A 97 14.03 12.26 2.31
N GLY A 98 13.39 11.51 3.20
CA GLY A 98 14.08 10.68 4.19
C GLY A 98 14.85 11.52 5.23
N VAL A 99 14.30 12.68 5.60
CA VAL A 99 14.89 13.61 6.58
C VAL A 99 13.97 13.74 7.80
N PRO A 100 14.47 14.21 8.96
CA PRO A 100 13.61 14.49 10.10
C PRO A 100 12.55 15.54 9.79
N CYS A 101 11.36 15.39 10.40
CA CYS A 101 10.32 16.41 10.33
C CYS A 101 10.79 17.67 11.05
N VAL A 102 10.51 18.83 10.46
CA VAL A 102 10.82 20.14 11.08
C VAL A 102 9.90 20.47 12.26
N LEU A 103 8.77 19.77 12.36
CA LEU A 103 7.82 19.90 13.47
C LEU A 103 7.96 18.71 14.42
N SER A 104 7.76 18.96 15.72
CA SER A 104 7.78 17.93 16.76
C SER A 104 6.53 17.04 16.73
N GLY A 105 6.62 15.88 17.38
CA GLY A 105 5.53 14.90 17.46
C GLY A 105 5.45 13.96 16.26
N PHE A 106 6.51 13.91 15.44
CA PHE A 106 6.65 13.06 14.26
C PHE A 106 8.03 12.39 14.19
N GLU A 107 8.69 12.22 15.34
CA GLU A 107 10.03 11.66 15.44
C GLU A 107 10.11 10.23 14.89
N GLY A 108 8.99 9.49 14.92
CA GLY A 108 8.86 8.17 14.33
C GLY A 108 9.19 8.13 12.83
N CYS A 109 8.95 9.21 12.08
CA CYS A 109 9.27 9.29 10.65
C CYS A 109 10.77 9.24 10.40
N ALA A 110 11.53 10.03 11.16
CA ALA A 110 12.99 10.05 11.07
C ALA A 110 13.57 8.67 11.44
N GLN A 111 13.07 8.07 12.53
CA GLN A 111 13.49 6.76 13.00
C GLN A 111 13.24 5.66 11.95
N LEU A 112 12.04 5.64 11.36
CA LEU A 112 11.70 4.65 10.33
C LEU A 112 12.53 4.85 9.07
N ARG A 113 12.63 6.07 8.54
CA ARG A 113 13.41 6.36 7.33
C ARG A 113 14.90 6.05 7.52
N ALA A 114 15.47 6.39 8.67
CA ALA A 114 16.85 6.03 9.01
C ALA A 114 17.05 4.50 9.10
N SER A 115 16.10 3.78 9.71
CA SER A 115 16.14 2.32 9.80
C SER A 115 16.09 1.68 8.41
N LEU A 116 15.20 2.14 7.54
CA LEU A 116 15.08 1.63 6.17
C LEU A 116 16.34 1.95 5.34
N ALA A 117 16.91 3.15 5.48
CA ALA A 117 18.17 3.50 4.82
C ALA A 117 19.33 2.59 5.27
N ALA A 118 19.39 2.24 6.56
CA ALA A 118 20.42 1.36 7.12
C ALA A 118 20.19 -0.11 6.74
N LEU A 119 18.94 -0.55 6.66
CA LEU A 119 18.57 -1.93 6.34
C LEU A 119 18.54 -2.22 4.84
N ALA A 120 18.59 -1.22 3.96
CA ALA A 120 18.48 -1.40 2.52
C ALA A 120 19.54 -2.38 1.98
N TYR A 121 19.09 -3.48 1.38
CA TYR A 121 19.96 -4.41 0.65
C TYR A 121 20.55 -3.74 -0.59
N ASP A 122 19.70 -3.08 -1.38
CA ASP A 122 20.09 -2.17 -2.44
C ASP A 122 19.58 -0.75 -2.13
N ARG A 123 20.47 0.24 -2.10
CA ARG A 123 20.13 1.64 -1.84
C ARG A 123 19.22 2.25 -2.90
N HIS A 124 19.19 1.70 -4.12
CA HIS A 124 18.26 2.15 -5.16
C HIS A 124 16.80 1.92 -4.75
N ASP A 125 16.52 0.84 -4.00
CA ASP A 125 15.18 0.58 -3.48
C ASP A 125 14.81 1.60 -2.39
N TYR A 126 15.75 2.07 -1.57
CA TYR A 126 15.47 3.15 -0.62
C TYR A 126 15.09 4.46 -1.34
N ALA A 127 15.88 4.88 -2.33
CA ALA A 127 15.55 6.07 -3.13
C ALA A 127 14.18 5.91 -3.82
N ARG A 128 13.88 4.72 -4.34
CA ARG A 128 12.59 4.41 -4.96
C ARG A 128 11.44 4.42 -3.96
N LEU A 129 11.65 3.98 -2.73
CA LEU A 129 10.64 4.03 -1.67
C LEU A 129 10.27 5.47 -1.34
N LEU A 130 11.25 6.38 -1.32
CA LEU A 130 11.00 7.82 -1.14
C LEU A 130 10.16 8.37 -2.31
N ASP A 131 10.46 7.99 -3.56
CA ASP A 131 9.64 8.36 -4.72
C ASP A 131 8.19 7.87 -4.57
N TYR A 132 8.00 6.59 -4.23
CA TYR A 132 6.68 6.01 -4.04
C TYR A 132 5.91 6.68 -2.89
N THR A 133 6.61 7.06 -1.82
CA THR A 133 6.02 7.82 -0.71
C THR A 133 5.50 9.17 -1.21
N ARG A 134 6.26 9.89 -2.04
CA ARG A 134 5.82 11.18 -2.61
C ARG A 134 4.61 11.02 -3.52
N CYS A 135 4.61 10.01 -4.39
CA CYS A 135 3.47 9.70 -5.26
C CYS A 135 2.22 9.35 -4.44
N TYR A 136 2.37 8.50 -3.42
CA TYR A 136 1.28 8.11 -2.53
C TYR A 136 0.63 9.31 -1.84
N CYS A 137 1.42 10.13 -1.14
CA CYS A 137 0.88 11.31 -0.46
C CYS A 137 0.24 12.32 -1.41
N ALA A 138 0.85 12.54 -2.59
CA ALA A 138 0.26 13.40 -3.61
C ALA A 138 -1.08 12.85 -4.12
N ALA A 139 -1.19 11.53 -4.30
CA ALA A 139 -2.41 10.88 -4.77
C ALA A 139 -3.55 10.91 -3.74
N LEU A 140 -3.24 10.78 -2.44
CA LEU A 140 -4.21 10.96 -1.35
C LEU A 140 -4.78 12.38 -1.37
N ARG A 141 -3.91 13.40 -1.38
CA ARG A 141 -4.34 14.81 -1.44
C ARG A 141 -5.14 15.12 -2.70
N ALA A 142 -4.74 14.57 -3.84
CA ALA A 142 -5.44 14.78 -5.10
C ALA A 142 -6.83 14.13 -5.09
N GLY A 143 -6.98 12.92 -4.55
CA GLY A 143 -8.28 12.26 -4.36
C GLY A 143 -9.22 13.08 -3.48
N HIS A 144 -8.72 13.51 -2.31
CA HIS A 144 -9.47 14.35 -1.37
C HIS A 144 -9.92 15.68 -2.01
N ALA A 145 -9.01 16.37 -2.71
CA ALA A 145 -9.33 17.63 -3.38
C ALA A 145 -10.37 17.46 -4.51
N GLN A 146 -10.39 16.31 -5.18
CA GLN A 146 -11.37 16.03 -6.25
C GLN A 146 -12.74 15.70 -5.71
N ALA A 147 -12.83 15.00 -4.59
CA ALA A 147 -14.10 14.75 -3.92
C ALA A 147 -14.79 16.07 -3.52
N ALA A 148 -14.01 17.09 -3.12
CA ALA A 148 -14.49 18.44 -2.79
C ALA A 148 -14.66 19.38 -4.01
N GLY A 149 -14.13 19.02 -5.18
CA GLY A 149 -14.03 19.88 -6.35
C GLY A 149 -15.31 19.97 -7.20
N ALA A 150 -15.51 21.10 -7.89
CA ALA A 150 -16.67 21.31 -8.77
C ALA A 150 -16.61 20.48 -10.07
N ARG A 151 -15.41 20.21 -10.59
CA ARG A 151 -15.20 19.41 -11.81
C ARG A 151 -14.67 18.05 -11.44
N ARG A 152 -15.47 17.02 -11.69
CA ARG A 152 -15.10 15.63 -11.46
C ARG A 152 -14.11 15.13 -12.52
N TRP A 153 -13.16 14.31 -12.10
CA TRP A 153 -12.29 13.53 -12.97
C TRP A 153 -13.05 12.62 -13.95
N SER A 154 -12.37 12.22 -15.01
CA SER A 154 -12.69 11.05 -15.82
C SER A 154 -12.30 9.76 -15.11
N TYR A 155 -12.82 8.61 -15.58
CA TYR A 155 -12.42 7.30 -15.08
C TYR A 155 -10.91 7.03 -15.24
N ALA A 156 -10.33 7.51 -16.35
CA ALA A 156 -8.90 7.34 -16.61
C ALA A 156 -8.04 8.16 -15.64
N GLU A 157 -8.40 9.41 -15.36
CA GLU A 157 -7.72 10.24 -14.35
C GLU A 157 -7.85 9.63 -12.96
N TYR A 158 -9.06 9.15 -12.61
CA TYR A 158 -9.32 8.47 -11.35
C TYR A 158 -8.44 7.22 -11.18
N LEU A 159 -8.42 6.32 -12.17
CA LEU A 159 -7.59 5.12 -12.11
C LEU A 159 -6.10 5.45 -12.07
N HIS A 160 -5.66 6.49 -12.78
CA HIS A 160 -4.27 6.90 -12.73
C HIS A 160 -3.86 7.33 -11.32
N ASN A 161 -4.68 8.14 -10.65
CA ASN A 161 -4.48 8.48 -9.24
C ASN A 161 -4.55 7.24 -8.33
N GLY A 162 -5.52 6.37 -8.60
CA GLY A 162 -5.78 5.13 -7.87
C GLY A 162 -4.62 4.13 -7.88
N ILE A 163 -3.78 4.13 -8.92
CA ILE A 163 -2.57 3.30 -9.00
C ILE A 163 -1.55 3.70 -7.92
N ASP A 164 -1.44 4.98 -7.63
CA ASP A 164 -0.51 5.51 -6.62
C ASP A 164 -1.12 5.44 -5.22
N SER A 165 -2.41 5.79 -5.07
CA SER A 165 -3.09 5.79 -3.75
C SER A 165 -3.41 4.39 -3.19
N ILE A 166 -3.31 3.31 -3.98
CA ILE A 166 -3.40 1.94 -3.44
C ILE A 166 -2.07 1.45 -2.81
N ALA A 167 -1.00 2.23 -2.93
CA ALA A 167 0.31 2.02 -2.29
C ALA A 167 1.05 0.70 -2.56
N TYR A 168 0.58 -0.16 -3.47
CA TYR A 168 1.24 -1.44 -3.77
C TYR A 168 2.69 -1.26 -4.26
N GLY A 169 2.97 -0.17 -4.97
CA GLY A 169 4.34 0.21 -5.34
C GLY A 169 5.27 0.37 -4.13
N THR A 170 4.77 1.03 -3.08
CA THR A 170 5.49 1.20 -1.80
C THR A 170 5.70 -0.14 -1.10
N VAL A 171 4.67 -0.99 -1.03
CA VAL A 171 4.74 -2.32 -0.39
C VAL A 171 5.81 -3.19 -1.05
N PHE A 172 5.78 -3.30 -2.39
CA PHE A 172 6.77 -4.09 -3.13
C PHE A 172 8.18 -3.54 -3.00
N CYS A 173 8.33 -2.22 -3.00
CA CYS A 173 9.62 -1.57 -2.85
C CYS A 173 10.21 -1.79 -1.44
N CYS A 174 9.37 -1.73 -0.40
CA CYS A 174 9.79 -2.00 0.97
C CYS A 174 10.22 -3.47 1.15
N LEU A 175 9.47 -4.42 0.58
CA LEU A 175 9.87 -5.84 0.58
C LEU A 175 11.22 -6.05 -0.15
N SER A 176 11.41 -5.41 -1.31
CA SER A 176 12.67 -5.49 -2.06
C SER A 176 13.84 -4.91 -1.28
N LEU A 177 13.64 -3.75 -0.66
CA LEU A 177 14.61 -3.08 0.19
C LEU A 177 15.10 -3.99 1.32
N LEU A 178 14.18 -4.69 1.99
CA LEU A 178 14.46 -5.45 3.20
C LEU A 178 15.01 -6.86 2.91
N TRP A 179 14.50 -7.54 1.88
CA TRP A 179 14.88 -8.93 1.56
C TRP A 179 15.75 -9.09 0.30
N GLY A 180 16.10 -8.01 -0.39
CA GLY A 180 16.97 -8.05 -1.57
C GLY A 180 16.31 -8.71 -2.78
N LEU A 181 15.12 -8.25 -3.13
CA LEU A 181 14.28 -8.88 -4.17
C LEU A 181 14.55 -8.33 -5.60
N ASP A 182 15.55 -7.46 -5.74
CA ASP A 182 16.07 -6.95 -7.00
C ASP A 182 15.02 -6.20 -7.85
N MET A 183 14.09 -5.49 -7.18
CA MET A 183 13.06 -4.70 -7.86
C MET A 183 13.67 -3.62 -8.76
N ALA A 184 14.75 -2.96 -8.31
CA ALA A 184 15.43 -1.92 -9.07
C ALA A 184 15.86 -2.40 -10.46
N THR A 185 16.50 -3.57 -10.55
CA THR A 185 16.91 -4.19 -11.83
C THR A 185 15.70 -4.64 -12.65
N LEU A 186 14.74 -5.32 -12.02
CA LEU A 186 13.55 -5.81 -12.72
C LEU A 186 12.71 -4.67 -13.32
N ARG A 187 12.71 -3.48 -12.70
CA ARG A 187 12.05 -2.29 -13.25
C ARG A 187 12.64 -1.81 -14.57
N ALA A 188 13.83 -2.26 -15.00
CA ALA A 188 14.32 -2.00 -16.35
C ALA A 188 13.46 -2.72 -17.41
N ARG A 189 12.84 -3.87 -17.07
CA ARG A 189 11.96 -4.63 -17.98
C ARG A 189 10.60 -3.94 -18.13
N PRO A 190 10.15 -3.62 -19.35
CA PRO A 190 8.83 -3.02 -19.58
C PRO A 190 7.68 -3.86 -19.02
N ALA A 191 7.75 -5.18 -19.15
CA ALA A 191 6.72 -6.09 -18.69
C ALA A 191 6.58 -6.09 -17.15
N PHE A 192 7.70 -5.98 -16.41
CA PHE A 192 7.65 -5.86 -14.96
C PHE A 192 6.94 -4.56 -14.53
N ARG A 193 7.28 -3.43 -15.16
CA ARG A 193 6.55 -2.15 -14.92
C ARG A 193 5.07 -2.24 -15.30
N GLN A 194 4.72 -3.03 -16.31
CA GLN A 194 3.33 -3.28 -16.67
C GLN A 194 2.61 -4.07 -15.59
N VAL A 195 3.21 -5.15 -15.08
CA VAL A 195 2.64 -5.95 -13.98
C VAL A 195 2.40 -5.10 -12.74
N LEU A 196 3.35 -4.24 -12.34
CA LEU A 196 3.17 -3.33 -11.21
C LEU A 196 1.95 -2.41 -11.38
N ARG A 197 1.72 -1.88 -12.59
CA ARG A 197 0.53 -1.06 -12.86
C ARG A 197 -0.75 -1.89 -12.85
N LEU A 198 -0.74 -3.08 -13.47
CA LEU A 198 -1.91 -3.96 -13.52
C LEU A 198 -2.36 -4.39 -12.13
N ILE A 199 -1.43 -4.83 -11.27
CA ILE A 199 -1.76 -5.26 -9.91
C ILE A 199 -2.26 -4.10 -9.04
N SER A 200 -1.72 -2.88 -9.21
CA SER A 200 -2.26 -1.69 -8.54
C SER A 200 -3.69 -1.37 -9.00
N VAL A 201 -3.98 -1.43 -10.31
CA VAL A 201 -5.35 -1.24 -10.81
C VAL A 201 -6.30 -2.29 -10.25
N ILE A 202 -5.89 -3.56 -10.23
CA ILE A 202 -6.67 -4.65 -9.64
C ILE A 202 -6.94 -4.36 -8.16
N GLY A 203 -5.93 -3.98 -7.38
CA GLY A 203 -6.07 -3.62 -5.97
C GLY A 203 -7.03 -2.46 -5.75
N ARG A 204 -6.92 -1.39 -6.54
CA ARG A 204 -7.83 -0.23 -6.50
C ARG A 204 -9.28 -0.64 -6.81
N LEU A 205 -9.51 -1.35 -7.90
CA LEU A 205 -10.86 -1.81 -8.26
C LEU A 205 -11.46 -2.75 -7.21
N GLN A 206 -10.65 -3.64 -6.64
CA GLN A 206 -11.07 -4.51 -5.55
C GLN A 206 -11.45 -3.70 -4.30
N ASN A 207 -10.65 -2.69 -3.94
CA ASN A 207 -10.92 -1.80 -2.82
C ASN A 207 -12.23 -1.03 -3.03
N ASP A 208 -12.40 -0.38 -4.18
CA ASP A 208 -13.58 0.46 -4.45
C ASP A 208 -14.88 -0.35 -4.51
N LEU A 209 -14.84 -1.53 -5.15
CA LEU A 209 -16.00 -2.44 -5.18
C LEU A 209 -16.37 -2.97 -3.79
N HIS A 210 -15.41 -3.04 -2.88
CA HIS A 210 -15.61 -3.49 -1.51
C HIS A 210 -16.10 -2.37 -0.59
N GLY A 211 -15.47 -1.19 -0.67
CA GLY A 211 -15.74 -0.01 0.14
C GLY A 211 -16.99 0.77 -0.28
N ARG A 212 -17.54 0.50 -1.47
CA ARG A 212 -18.65 1.27 -2.08
C ARG A 212 -19.74 1.71 -1.12
N ASP A 213 -20.25 0.80 -0.29
CA ASP A 213 -21.39 1.10 0.59
C ASP A 213 -20.97 1.97 1.80
N LYS A 214 -19.72 1.83 2.27
CA LYS A 214 -19.11 2.71 3.27
C LYS A 214 -18.82 4.10 2.69
N ASP A 215 -18.36 4.15 1.44
CA ASP A 215 -17.85 5.39 0.82
C ASP A 215 -18.96 6.28 0.24
N ARG A 216 -20.23 5.85 0.29
CA ARG A 216 -21.37 6.60 -0.30
C ARG A 216 -21.41 8.07 0.11
N SER A 217 -20.90 8.41 1.29
CA SER A 217 -20.78 9.77 1.81
C SER A 217 -19.43 10.46 1.57
N ALA A 218 -18.35 9.73 1.26
CA ALA A 218 -16.98 10.24 1.19
C ALA A 218 -16.52 10.64 -0.23
N GLY A 219 -17.08 10.03 -1.28
CA GLY A 219 -16.91 10.49 -2.67
C GLY A 219 -15.66 10.04 -3.42
N ASP A 220 -14.61 9.54 -2.75
CA ASP A 220 -13.43 8.94 -3.40
C ASP A 220 -13.61 7.43 -3.65
N ASN A 221 -14.40 7.10 -4.68
CA ASN A 221 -14.66 5.72 -5.09
C ASN A 221 -15.07 5.67 -6.57
N ALA A 222 -14.49 4.76 -7.38
CA ALA A 222 -14.80 4.65 -8.81
C ALA A 222 -16.29 4.49 -9.09
N ALA A 223 -17.01 3.71 -8.28
CA ALA A 223 -18.42 3.47 -8.49
C ALA A 223 -19.25 4.74 -8.25
N ILE A 224 -18.90 5.52 -7.22
CA ILE A 224 -19.56 6.79 -6.91
C ILE A 224 -19.29 7.79 -8.01
N LEU A 225 -18.03 7.94 -8.44
CA LEU A 225 -17.64 8.82 -9.54
C LEU A 225 -18.43 8.52 -10.81
N LEU A 226 -18.48 7.25 -11.21
CA LEU A 226 -19.16 6.84 -12.45
C LEU A 226 -20.67 6.99 -12.36
N LEU A 227 -21.32 6.62 -11.24
CA LEU A 227 -22.76 6.79 -11.05
C LEU A 227 -23.16 8.27 -11.08
N GLN A 228 -22.31 9.13 -10.50
CA GLN A 228 -22.48 10.56 -10.48
C GLN A 228 -22.35 11.23 -11.86
N ARG A 229 -21.55 10.66 -12.77
CA ARG A 229 -21.36 11.17 -14.13
C ARG A 229 -22.29 10.53 -15.15
N TYR A 230 -22.65 9.27 -14.92
CA TYR A 230 -23.41 8.41 -15.82
C TYR A 230 -24.49 7.64 -15.05
N PRO A 231 -25.58 8.29 -14.59
CA PRO A 231 -26.54 7.66 -13.67
C PRO A 231 -27.25 6.42 -14.22
N ALA A 232 -27.34 6.29 -15.56
CA ALA A 232 -27.97 5.14 -16.22
C ALA A 232 -26.99 3.99 -16.51
N MET A 233 -25.70 4.16 -16.24
CA MET A 233 -24.69 3.15 -16.52
C MET A 233 -24.77 1.99 -15.51
N PRO A 234 -24.64 0.72 -15.94
CA PRO A 234 -24.49 -0.41 -15.03
C PRO A 234 -23.09 -0.44 -14.42
N VAL A 235 -22.79 0.54 -13.56
CA VAL A 235 -21.42 0.85 -13.09
C VAL A 235 -20.75 -0.34 -12.40
N VAL A 236 -21.50 -1.10 -11.59
CA VAL A 236 -20.95 -2.26 -10.86
C VAL A 236 -20.56 -3.37 -11.82
N GLU A 237 -21.38 -3.63 -12.85
CA GLU A 237 -21.09 -4.63 -13.88
C GLU A 237 -19.84 -4.22 -14.67
N PHE A 238 -19.80 -2.97 -15.12
CA PHE A 238 -18.63 -2.39 -15.81
C PHE A 238 -17.34 -2.52 -15.00
N LEU A 239 -17.35 -2.18 -13.71
CA LEU A 239 -16.16 -2.26 -12.86
C LEU A 239 -15.72 -3.70 -12.59
N ASN A 240 -16.66 -4.65 -12.51
CA ASN A 240 -16.32 -6.08 -12.44
C ASN A 240 -15.70 -6.59 -13.74
N ASP A 241 -16.20 -6.15 -14.90
CA ASP A 241 -15.63 -6.47 -16.20
C ASP A 241 -14.22 -5.90 -16.38
N GLU A 242 -14.02 -4.64 -15.97
CA GLU A 242 -12.70 -4.00 -15.94
C GLU A 242 -11.73 -4.77 -15.03
N LEU A 243 -12.16 -5.14 -13.83
CA LEU A 243 -11.36 -5.95 -12.90
C LEU A 243 -10.95 -7.28 -13.54
N ALA A 244 -11.91 -8.02 -14.10
CA ALA A 244 -11.65 -9.29 -14.76
C ALA A 244 -10.73 -9.13 -15.99
N GLY A 245 -10.89 -8.04 -16.75
CA GLY A 245 -10.02 -7.68 -17.86
C GLY A 245 -8.58 -7.46 -17.44
N HIS A 246 -8.36 -6.65 -16.40
CA HIS A 246 -7.02 -6.40 -15.84
C HIS A 246 -6.40 -7.67 -15.25
N THR A 247 -7.17 -8.52 -14.58
CA THR A 247 -6.69 -9.83 -14.09
C THR A 247 -6.26 -10.75 -15.23
N ARG A 248 -7.01 -10.83 -16.34
CA ARG A 248 -6.59 -11.61 -17.53
C ARG A 248 -5.30 -11.07 -18.14
N MET A 249 -5.17 -9.74 -18.23
CA MET A 249 -3.93 -9.12 -18.71
C MET A 249 -2.75 -9.43 -17.79
N LEU A 250 -2.96 -9.38 -16.47
CA LEU A 250 -1.94 -9.72 -15.47
C LEU A 250 -1.48 -11.18 -15.63
N HIS A 251 -2.41 -12.14 -15.64
CA HIS A 251 -2.09 -13.56 -15.78
C HIS A 251 -1.30 -13.86 -17.05
N ARG A 252 -1.68 -13.23 -18.17
CA ARG A 252 -0.95 -13.38 -19.43
C ARG A 252 0.51 -12.94 -19.29
N VAL A 253 0.76 -11.73 -18.80
CA VAL A 253 2.14 -11.22 -18.67
C VAL A 253 2.94 -12.04 -17.65
N MET A 254 2.33 -12.45 -16.54
CA MET A 254 2.99 -13.30 -15.55
C MET A 254 3.39 -14.68 -16.11
N ALA A 255 2.56 -15.26 -16.98
CA ALA A 255 2.85 -16.54 -17.65
C ALA A 255 3.92 -16.40 -18.74
N GLU A 256 3.98 -15.26 -19.43
CA GLU A 256 4.97 -14.99 -20.49
C GLU A 256 6.38 -14.71 -19.94
N GLU A 257 6.49 -13.96 -18.84
CA GLU A 257 7.76 -13.36 -18.42
C GLU A 257 8.54 -14.14 -17.34
N CYS A 258 7.89 -15.08 -16.65
CA CYS A 258 8.47 -15.91 -15.57
C CYS A 258 9.42 -15.13 -14.64
N PHE A 259 8.89 -14.11 -13.95
CA PHE A 259 9.71 -13.30 -13.04
C PHE A 259 10.34 -14.14 -11.92
N PRO A 260 11.56 -13.80 -11.47
CA PRO A 260 12.25 -14.58 -10.43
C PRO A 260 11.46 -14.57 -9.12
N ALA A 261 11.67 -15.60 -8.29
CA ALA A 261 11.10 -15.62 -6.95
C ALA A 261 11.56 -14.40 -6.12
N PRO A 262 10.69 -13.82 -5.27
CA PRO A 262 9.32 -14.24 -4.94
C PRO A 262 8.23 -13.53 -5.77
N TRP A 263 8.55 -12.89 -6.89
CA TRP A 263 7.62 -11.97 -7.58
C TRP A 263 6.33 -12.62 -8.07
N GLY A 264 6.36 -13.87 -8.53
CA GLY A 264 5.15 -14.64 -8.87
C GLY A 264 4.19 -14.76 -7.67
N PRO A 265 4.58 -15.49 -6.61
CA PRO A 265 3.77 -15.65 -5.40
C PRO A 265 3.37 -14.33 -4.73
N LEU A 266 4.24 -13.31 -4.79
CA LEU A 266 3.95 -11.98 -4.23
C LEU A 266 2.81 -11.29 -4.97
N ILE A 267 2.84 -11.27 -6.31
CA ILE A 267 1.79 -10.66 -7.13
C ILE A 267 0.46 -11.42 -6.96
N GLU A 268 0.51 -12.76 -6.89
CA GLU A 268 -0.67 -13.59 -6.62
C GLU A 268 -1.27 -13.33 -5.23
N ALA A 269 -0.43 -13.17 -4.20
CA ALA A 269 -0.89 -12.84 -2.85
C ALA A 269 -1.62 -11.48 -2.83
N MET A 270 -1.06 -10.46 -3.50
CA MET A 270 -1.72 -9.16 -3.58
C MET A 270 -3.03 -9.22 -4.37
N ALA A 271 -3.13 -10.04 -5.43
CA ALA A 271 -4.37 -10.21 -6.18
C ALA A 271 -5.48 -10.89 -5.34
N ALA A 272 -5.10 -11.74 -4.39
CA ALA A 272 -6.01 -12.49 -3.52
C ALA A 272 -6.31 -11.81 -2.18
N ILE A 273 -5.63 -10.69 -1.86
CA ILE A 273 -5.65 -10.09 -0.52
C ILE A 273 -7.07 -9.74 -0.06
N ARG A 274 -7.92 -9.19 -0.93
CA ARG A 274 -9.32 -8.87 -0.60
C ARG A 274 -10.09 -10.08 -0.06
N ALA A 275 -9.99 -11.22 -0.74
CA ALA A 275 -10.80 -12.40 -0.42
C ALA A 275 -10.44 -13.02 0.93
N GLN A 276 -9.26 -12.70 1.50
CA GLN A 276 -8.70 -13.40 2.66
C GLN A 276 -8.40 -12.44 3.83
N TYR A 277 -7.96 -11.22 3.56
CA TYR A 277 -7.60 -10.22 4.56
C TYR A 277 -8.76 -9.25 4.86
N TYR A 278 -9.44 -8.68 3.85
CA TYR A 278 -10.49 -7.67 4.11
C TYR A 278 -11.69 -8.23 4.88
N GLN A 279 -11.99 -9.52 4.72
CA GLN A 279 -13.05 -10.21 5.46
C GLN A 279 -12.73 -10.43 6.95
N THR A 280 -11.45 -10.37 7.32
CA THR A 280 -10.97 -10.62 8.69
C THR A 280 -10.42 -9.36 9.38
N SER A 281 -10.58 -8.20 8.75
CA SER A 281 -10.23 -6.89 9.32
C SER A 281 -11.03 -6.61 10.60
N THR A 282 -10.42 -5.87 11.54
CA THR A 282 -11.02 -5.61 12.86
C THR A 282 -12.20 -4.65 12.75
N SER A 283 -12.07 -3.60 11.92
CA SER A 283 -13.15 -2.66 11.62
C SER A 283 -13.02 -2.02 10.23
N ARG A 284 -11.81 -1.59 9.86
CA ARG A 284 -11.51 -0.79 8.66
C ARG A 284 -12.09 -1.36 7.36
N TYR A 285 -11.84 -2.63 7.07
CA TYR A 285 -12.29 -3.28 5.84
C TYR A 285 -13.45 -4.26 6.04
N ARG A 286 -13.91 -4.48 7.27
CA ARG A 286 -15.06 -5.35 7.51
C ARG A 286 -16.32 -4.68 6.97
N SER A 287 -16.95 -5.28 5.96
CA SER A 287 -18.31 -4.91 5.58
C SER A 287 -19.21 -5.41 6.70
N ASP A 288 -19.72 -4.53 7.56
CA ASP A 288 -20.76 -4.92 8.50
C ASP A 288 -21.99 -5.33 7.69
N ALA A 289 -22.14 -6.63 7.47
CA ALA A 289 -23.42 -7.21 7.15
C ALA A 289 -24.24 -7.21 8.45
N ALA A 290 -24.77 -6.05 8.81
CA ALA A 290 -25.72 -5.92 9.91
C ALA A 290 -26.74 -4.81 9.59
N GLY A 291 -27.86 -5.21 8.97
CA GLY A 291 -29.14 -4.48 8.99
C GLY A 291 -29.49 -3.75 7.70
#